data_AF-A0A955ZUM8-F1
#
_entry.id   AF-A0A955ZUM8-F1
#
_cell.length_a   1.000
_cell.length_b   1.000
_cell.length_c   1.000
_cell.angle_alpha   90.00
_cell.angle_beta   90.00
_cell.angle_gamma   90.00
#
_symmetry.space_group_name_H-M   'P 1'
#
loop_
_entity.id
_entity.type
_entity.pdbx_description
1 polymer ?
#
loop_
_entity_poly.entity_id
_entity_poly.type
_entity_poly.pdbx_seq_one_letter_code
_entity_poly.pdbx_strand_id
1 'polypeptide(L)'
;MVEREAVGASERRASAVGRRGVGPTSIRVLGTLVVGGLLTLAGCSDDAGDAASTTRAPGAERPAPMPAPSSPSAPAAGAPAASAPRSEAELVEAGRGVYNANCIACHNMDPTQDGALGPAVAGASPALLEARVLRGEYPEGYVPKRNTRVMVPLPHLEPKLPELAAYLASLD
;
A
#
# COMPACT_ATOMS: atom_id res chain seq x y z
N MET A 1 -20.98 0.93 59.76
CA MET A 1 -19.95 0.03 59.17
C MET A 1 -20.63 -1.28 58.87
N VAL A 2 -20.96 -1.52 57.61
CA VAL A 2 -21.70 -2.70 57.16
C VAL A 2 -20.78 -3.48 56.23
N GLU A 3 -20.35 -4.66 56.68
CA GLU A 3 -19.77 -5.70 55.83
C GLU A 3 -20.87 -6.38 55.02
N ARG A 4 -20.67 -6.51 53.70
CA ARG A 4 -21.31 -7.45 52.76
C ARG A 4 -20.40 -7.55 51.53
N GLU A 5 -20.21 -8.63 50.79
CA GLU A 5 -20.56 -10.05 50.85
C GLU A 5 -19.64 -10.73 49.81
N ALA A 6 -19.30 -11.99 50.02
CA ALA A 6 -18.68 -12.86 49.02
C ALA A 6 -19.70 -13.25 47.91
N VAL A 7 -19.23 -14.08 46.96
CA VAL A 7 -19.97 -14.85 45.92
C VAL A 7 -19.95 -14.18 44.54
N GLY A 8 -19.47 -14.81 43.46
CA GLY A 8 -19.11 -16.20 43.30
C GLY A 8 -18.47 -16.52 41.95
N ALA A 9 -17.85 -17.69 41.92
CA ALA A 9 -17.44 -18.39 40.71
C ALA A 9 -18.65 -18.61 39.78
N SER A 10 -18.48 -18.34 38.50
CA SER A 10 -19.27 -19.01 37.47
C SER A 10 -18.38 -19.35 36.28
N GLU A 11 -17.79 -20.54 36.38
CA GLU A 11 -17.32 -21.32 35.25
C GLU A 11 -18.46 -21.47 34.25
N ARG A 12 -18.33 -20.96 33.01
CA ARG A 12 -19.12 -21.48 31.89
C ARG A 12 -18.34 -21.49 30.59
N ARG A 13 -17.87 -22.72 30.30
CA ARG A 13 -18.02 -23.45 29.03
C ARG A 13 -17.21 -22.93 27.85
N ALA A 14 -16.06 -23.60 27.67
CA ALA A 14 -15.50 -23.92 26.38
C ALA A 14 -16.59 -24.37 25.41
N SER A 15 -16.82 -23.58 24.37
CA SER A 15 -17.67 -23.94 23.25
C SER A 15 -16.76 -24.35 22.10
N ALA A 16 -16.54 -25.66 21.99
CA ALA A 16 -15.93 -26.30 20.85
C ALA A 16 -16.90 -26.18 19.66
N VAL A 17 -16.72 -25.14 18.83
CA VAL A 17 -17.39 -25.04 17.54
C VAL A 17 -16.54 -25.75 16.49
N GLY A 18 -17.16 -26.78 15.92
CA GLY A 18 -16.57 -27.79 15.06
C GLY A 18 -15.91 -27.25 13.80
N ARG A 19 -14.74 -27.84 13.54
CA ARG A 19 -14.06 -27.82 12.25
C ARG A 19 -14.96 -28.47 11.20
N ARG A 20 -15.55 -27.66 10.32
CA ARG A 20 -16.16 -28.18 9.08
C ARG A 20 -15.04 -28.42 8.08
N GLY A 21 -14.85 -29.70 7.73
CA GLY A 21 -13.90 -30.10 6.70
C GLY A 21 -14.35 -29.57 5.34
N VAL A 22 -13.49 -28.79 4.70
CA VAL A 22 -13.60 -28.46 3.28
C VAL A 22 -12.82 -29.53 2.53
N GLY A 23 -13.53 -30.40 1.82
CA GLY A 23 -12.94 -31.41 0.96
C GLY A 23 -12.24 -30.78 -0.26
N PRO A 24 -11.27 -31.47 -0.88
CA PRO A 24 -10.55 -30.95 -2.03
C PRO A 24 -11.44 -31.00 -3.28
N THR A 25 -11.91 -29.84 -3.73
CA THR A 25 -12.60 -29.69 -5.01
C THR A 25 -11.58 -29.88 -6.13
N SER A 26 -11.56 -31.08 -6.71
CA SER A 26 -10.78 -31.40 -7.91
C SER A 26 -11.31 -30.60 -9.10
N ILE A 27 -10.64 -29.49 -9.43
CA ILE A 27 -10.89 -28.75 -10.66
C ILE A 27 -10.19 -29.51 -11.79
N ARG A 28 -11.00 -30.22 -12.60
CA ARG A 28 -10.57 -30.86 -13.83
C ARG A 28 -10.10 -29.78 -14.81
N VAL A 29 -8.81 -29.80 -15.11
CA VAL A 29 -8.18 -29.11 -16.24
C VAL A 29 -8.82 -29.66 -17.52
N LEU A 30 -9.75 -28.92 -18.11
CA LEU A 30 -10.24 -29.20 -19.46
C LEU A 30 -9.43 -28.34 -20.43
N GLY A 31 -8.43 -28.96 -21.02
CA GLY A 31 -7.66 -28.38 -22.11
C GLY A 31 -8.55 -28.19 -23.33
N THR A 32 -8.51 -26.99 -23.89
CA THR A 32 -8.86 -26.73 -25.28
C THR A 32 -7.67 -26.08 -25.96
N LEU A 33 -6.91 -26.96 -26.60
CA LEU A 33 -5.91 -26.70 -27.61
C LEU A 33 -6.64 -26.14 -28.84
N VAL A 34 -6.43 -24.86 -29.16
CA VAL A 34 -6.73 -24.31 -30.49
C VAL A 34 -5.43 -23.85 -31.12
N VAL A 35 -5.02 -24.66 -32.09
CA VAL A 35 -3.92 -24.48 -33.01
C VAL A 35 -4.36 -23.51 -34.11
N GLY A 36 -3.49 -22.54 -34.41
CA GLY A 36 -3.16 -22.18 -35.80
C GLY A 36 -3.83 -20.96 -36.42
N GLY A 37 -2.99 -20.13 -37.05
CA GLY A 37 -3.38 -19.25 -38.17
C GLY A 37 -2.89 -17.80 -38.03
N LEU A 38 -1.64 -17.49 -38.41
CA LEU A 38 -1.28 -16.86 -39.71
C LEU A 38 -1.53 -15.33 -39.73
N LEU A 39 -0.58 -14.51 -39.30
CA LEU A 39 0.48 -13.84 -40.11
C LEU A 39 -0.06 -13.01 -41.29
N THR A 40 -0.17 -11.68 -41.13
CA THR A 40 0.08 -10.69 -42.22
C THR A 40 0.30 -9.26 -41.71
N LEU A 41 1.40 -8.68 -42.23
CA LEU A 41 1.70 -7.26 -42.56
C LEU A 41 1.75 -6.21 -41.43
N ALA A 42 2.93 -5.73 -41.06
CA ALA A 42 3.73 -4.68 -41.72
C ALA A 42 3.39 -3.28 -41.18
N GLY A 43 4.31 -2.75 -40.37
CA GLY A 43 4.24 -1.41 -39.79
C GLY A 43 5.54 -1.02 -39.11
N CYS A 44 6.66 -1.17 -39.83
CA CYS A 44 7.96 -0.60 -39.46
C CYS A 44 8.07 0.75 -40.17
N SER A 45 7.91 1.85 -39.44
CA SER A 45 8.45 3.14 -39.87
C SER A 45 9.77 3.36 -39.14
N ASP A 46 10.84 3.01 -39.86
CA ASP A 46 12.18 3.57 -39.75
C ASP A 46 12.11 5.09 -40.00
N ASP A 47 12.59 5.90 -39.06
CA ASP A 47 13.19 7.20 -39.39
C ASP A 47 14.67 7.08 -39.03
N ALA A 48 15.45 6.73 -40.06
CA ALA A 48 16.89 6.74 -40.03
C ALA A 48 17.37 8.19 -40.14
N GLY A 49 17.66 8.79 -38.98
CA GLY A 49 18.44 10.03 -38.89
C GLY A 49 19.94 9.71 -38.90
N ASP A 50 20.59 10.16 -39.97
CA ASP A 50 22.02 10.03 -40.30
C ASP A 50 23.02 10.20 -39.14
N ALA A 51 24.02 9.33 -39.15
CA ALA A 51 25.24 9.47 -38.38
C ALA A 51 26.16 10.52 -39.03
N ALA A 52 26.37 11.64 -38.34
CA ALA A 52 27.53 12.50 -38.58
C ALA A 52 28.21 12.84 -37.25
N SER A 53 29.23 12.04 -36.95
CA SER A 53 30.26 12.36 -35.97
C SER A 53 31.11 13.51 -36.51
N THR A 54 31.17 14.66 -35.83
CA THR A 54 32.36 15.54 -35.78
C THR A 54 32.15 16.76 -34.87
N THR A 55 33.18 17.01 -34.05
CA THR A 55 33.49 18.24 -33.32
C THR A 55 32.86 18.47 -31.94
N ARG A 56 33.65 18.11 -30.93
CA ARG A 56 33.69 18.71 -29.59
C ARG A 56 33.90 20.23 -29.70
N ALA A 57 32.91 21.01 -29.27
CA ALA A 57 33.06 22.44 -29.00
C ALA A 57 33.10 22.67 -27.47
N PRO A 58 33.97 23.55 -26.94
CA PRO A 58 33.90 24.02 -25.56
C PRO A 58 32.93 25.21 -25.50
N GLY A 59 31.95 25.16 -24.60
CA GLY A 59 31.05 26.29 -24.37
C GLY A 59 29.62 25.88 -24.07
N ALA A 60 29.41 25.06 -23.04
CA ALA A 60 28.10 24.98 -22.42
C ALA A 60 27.89 26.27 -21.60
N GLU A 61 27.45 27.32 -22.28
CA GLU A 61 26.86 28.47 -21.62
C GLU A 61 25.62 27.95 -20.88
N ARG A 62 25.64 28.01 -19.54
CA ARG A 62 24.50 27.62 -18.71
C ARG A 62 23.30 28.47 -19.15
N PRO A 63 22.16 27.89 -19.56
CA PRO A 63 20.98 28.69 -19.80
C PRO A 63 20.66 29.47 -18.52
N ALA A 64 20.38 30.76 -18.69
CA ALA A 64 20.06 31.66 -17.60
C ALA A 64 18.91 31.08 -16.76
N PRO A 65 18.93 31.24 -15.42
CA PRO A 65 17.82 30.80 -14.59
C PRO A 65 16.54 31.49 -15.08
N MET A 66 15.52 30.70 -15.40
CA MET A 66 14.18 31.22 -15.61
C MET A 66 13.78 32.05 -14.38
N PRO A 67 13.15 33.22 -14.54
CA PRO A 67 12.64 33.97 -13.41
C PRO A 67 11.64 33.08 -12.65
N ALA A 68 11.84 32.93 -11.35
CA ALA A 68 10.89 32.25 -10.50
C ALA A 68 9.52 32.94 -10.66
N PRO A 69 8.42 32.18 -10.84
CA PRO A 69 7.10 32.80 -10.80
C PRO A 69 6.91 33.43 -9.43
N SER A 70 6.62 34.74 -9.41
CA SER A 70 6.22 35.46 -8.22
C SER A 70 5.00 34.76 -7.64
N SER A 71 5.21 34.01 -6.55
CA SER A 71 4.14 33.32 -5.84
C SER A 71 3.15 34.37 -5.32
N PRO A 72 1.85 34.32 -5.66
CA PRO A 72 0.88 35.11 -4.94
C PRO A 72 0.87 34.62 -3.48
N SER A 73 0.98 35.55 -2.53
CA SER A 73 0.79 35.25 -1.11
C SER A 73 -0.53 34.52 -0.92
N ALA A 74 -0.46 33.27 -0.49
CA ALA A 74 -1.62 32.53 -0.03
C ALA A 74 -2.29 33.30 1.11
N PRO A 75 -3.63 33.40 1.14
CA PRO A 75 -4.31 33.96 2.30
C PRO A 75 -3.96 33.11 3.54
N ALA A 76 -3.70 33.79 4.65
CA ALA A 76 -3.42 33.15 5.93
C ALA A 76 -4.49 32.08 6.22
N ALA A 77 -4.03 30.84 6.35
CA ALA A 77 -4.86 29.70 6.70
C ALA A 77 -5.52 29.98 8.05
N GLY A 78 -6.83 30.25 8.03
CA GLY A 78 -7.67 29.96 9.18
C GLY A 78 -7.50 28.47 9.49
N ALA A 79 -7.18 28.16 10.75
CA ALA A 79 -7.14 26.78 11.23
C ALA A 79 -8.41 26.04 10.78
N PRO A 80 -8.31 24.84 10.18
CA PRO A 80 -9.51 24.12 9.79
C PRO A 80 -10.29 23.79 11.07
N ALA A 81 -11.54 24.24 11.10
CA ALA A 81 -12.54 23.69 12.01
C ALA A 81 -12.48 22.17 11.89
N ALA A 82 -12.41 21.48 13.02
CA ALA A 82 -12.38 20.01 13.08
C ALA A 82 -13.55 19.48 12.22
N SER A 83 -13.21 18.86 11.10
CA SER A 83 -14.19 18.31 10.17
C SER A 83 -14.99 17.24 10.89
N ALA A 84 -16.30 17.17 10.60
CA ALA A 84 -17.19 16.14 11.12
C ALA A 84 -16.56 14.74 11.00
N PRO A 85 -16.86 13.80 11.91
CA PRO A 85 -16.29 12.46 11.87
C PRO A 85 -16.57 11.81 10.51
N ARG A 86 -15.52 11.35 9.85
CA ARG A 86 -15.62 10.65 8.55
C ARG A 86 -16.22 9.26 8.76
N SER A 87 -17.06 8.85 7.81
CA SER A 87 -17.59 7.49 7.75
C SER A 87 -16.49 6.47 7.45
N GLU A 88 -16.77 5.20 7.76
CA GLU A 88 -15.85 4.09 7.47
C GLU A 88 -15.54 3.98 5.97
N ALA A 89 -16.56 4.14 5.11
CA ALA A 89 -16.36 4.10 3.66
C ALA A 89 -15.43 5.22 3.17
N GLU A 90 -15.53 6.43 3.74
CA GLU A 90 -14.63 7.55 3.44
C GLU A 90 -13.20 7.28 3.95
N LEU A 91 -13.05 6.62 5.10
CA LEU A 91 -11.74 6.20 5.62
C LEU A 91 -11.08 5.18 4.70
N VAL A 92 -11.83 4.17 4.24
CA VAL A 92 -11.35 3.13 3.32
C VAL A 92 -10.95 3.72 1.97
N GLU A 93 -11.74 4.63 1.40
CA GLU A 93 -11.37 5.31 0.14
C GLU A 93 -10.11 6.17 0.31
N ALA A 94 -10.05 6.98 1.36
CA ALA A 94 -8.87 7.78 1.65
C ALA A 94 -7.61 6.89 1.85
N GLY A 95 -7.77 5.77 2.56
CA GLY A 95 -6.71 4.81 2.83
C GLY A 95 -6.17 4.14 1.56
N ARG A 96 -7.05 3.81 0.62
CA ARG A 96 -6.64 3.33 -0.72
C ARG A 96 -5.82 4.37 -1.45
N GLY A 97 -6.19 5.65 -1.39
CA GLY A 97 -5.39 6.75 -1.92
C GLY A 97 -3.99 6.81 -1.30
N VAL A 98 -3.91 6.69 0.02
CA VAL A 98 -2.63 6.64 0.76
C VAL A 98 -1.79 5.44 0.31
N TYR A 99 -2.39 4.24 0.20
CA TYR A 99 -1.70 3.03 -0.24
C TYR A 99 -1.13 3.18 -1.65
N ASN A 100 -1.95 3.64 -2.59
CA ASN A 100 -1.56 3.81 -3.99
C ASN A 100 -0.43 4.83 -4.15
N ALA A 101 -0.42 5.90 -3.37
CA ALA A 101 0.60 6.94 -3.46
C ALA A 101 1.95 6.52 -2.85
N ASN A 102 1.95 5.64 -1.84
CA ASN A 102 3.13 5.44 -0.99
C ASN A 102 3.65 4.00 -0.94
N CYS A 103 2.82 2.99 -1.22
CA CYS A 103 3.14 1.60 -0.90
C CYS A 103 3.46 0.75 -2.14
N ILE A 104 2.83 1.05 -3.27
CA ILE A 104 2.86 0.20 -4.48
C ILE A 104 4.22 0.16 -5.20
N ALA A 105 5.16 1.02 -4.82
CA ALA A 105 6.53 0.97 -5.35
C ALA A 105 7.27 -0.30 -4.89
N CYS A 106 6.90 -0.84 -3.73
CA CYS A 106 7.51 -2.04 -3.16
C CYS A 106 6.52 -3.18 -2.97
N HIS A 107 5.30 -2.85 -2.55
CA HIS A 107 4.19 -3.78 -2.39
C HIS A 107 3.41 -3.92 -3.69
N ASN A 108 2.57 -4.93 -3.78
CA ASN A 108 1.73 -5.12 -4.95
C ASN A 108 0.61 -4.06 -5.00
N MET A 109 0.09 -3.73 -6.18
CA MET A 109 -1.09 -2.87 -6.29
C MET A 109 -2.32 -3.50 -5.61
N ASP A 110 -2.42 -4.83 -5.62
CA ASP A 110 -3.34 -5.59 -4.78
C ASP A 110 -2.69 -5.93 -3.43
N PRO A 111 -3.13 -5.35 -2.29
CA PRO A 111 -2.51 -5.57 -0.98
C PRO A 111 -2.55 -7.02 -0.47
N THR A 112 -3.40 -7.87 -1.05
CA THR A 112 -3.51 -9.30 -0.72
C THR A 112 -2.38 -10.14 -1.34
N GLN A 113 -1.64 -9.56 -2.29
CA GLN A 113 -0.59 -10.24 -3.03
C GLN A 113 0.80 -9.72 -2.64
N ASP A 114 1.79 -10.59 -2.80
CA ASP A 114 3.19 -10.23 -2.64
C ASP A 114 3.63 -9.27 -3.76
N GLY A 115 4.38 -8.23 -3.39
CA GLY A 115 5.04 -7.32 -4.31
C GLY A 115 6.48 -7.75 -4.62
N ALA A 116 7.11 -6.98 -5.52
CA ALA A 116 8.49 -7.21 -5.93
C ALA A 116 9.47 -7.20 -4.75
N LEU A 117 9.25 -6.30 -3.77
CA LEU A 117 10.12 -6.14 -2.59
C LEU A 117 9.37 -6.38 -1.28
N GLY A 118 8.17 -5.82 -1.16
CA GLY A 118 7.31 -5.93 0.01
C GLY A 118 6.38 -7.16 -0.05
N PRO A 119 6.10 -7.83 1.09
CA PRO A 119 5.10 -8.90 1.15
C PRO A 119 3.66 -8.35 1.04
N ALA A 120 2.66 -9.23 0.97
CA ALA A 120 1.26 -8.87 1.15
C ALA A 120 1.01 -8.21 2.52
N VAL A 121 0.18 -7.17 2.55
CA VAL A 121 -0.08 -6.32 3.73
C VAL A 121 -1.56 -6.10 4.04
N ALA A 122 -2.48 -6.73 3.29
CA ALA A 122 -3.87 -6.86 3.73
C ALA A 122 -3.93 -7.37 5.18
N GLY A 123 -4.81 -6.77 5.97
CA GLY A 123 -4.97 -7.13 7.38
C GLY A 123 -3.91 -6.63 8.34
N ALA A 124 -2.98 -5.78 7.90
CA ALA A 124 -1.97 -5.26 8.80
C ALA A 124 -2.61 -4.57 10.02
N SER A 125 -2.26 -5.03 11.22
CA SER A 125 -2.79 -4.46 12.45
C SER A 125 -2.32 -3.01 12.63
N PRO A 126 -3.09 -2.16 13.34
CA PRO A 126 -2.67 -0.78 13.62
C PRO A 126 -1.29 -0.69 14.29
N ALA A 127 -1.00 -1.61 15.23
CA ALA A 127 0.30 -1.67 15.91
C ALA A 127 1.45 -2.00 14.95
N LEU A 128 1.21 -2.91 13.99
CA LEU A 128 2.20 -3.21 12.96
C LEU A 128 2.41 -2.01 12.03
N LEU A 129 1.33 -1.34 11.60
CA LEU A 129 1.41 -0.16 10.75
C LEU A 129 2.17 0.96 11.43
N GLU A 130 1.89 1.26 12.68
CA GLU A 130 2.59 2.31 13.41
C GLU A 130 4.09 2.00 13.54
N ALA A 131 4.44 0.80 14.04
CA ALA A 131 5.84 0.41 14.20
C ALA A 131 6.59 0.37 12.87
N ARG A 132 5.96 -0.21 11.84
CA ARG A 132 6.63 -0.45 10.57
C ARG A 132 6.67 0.79 9.68
N VAL A 133 5.56 1.52 9.56
CA VAL A 133 5.46 2.70 8.70
C VAL A 133 6.17 3.88 9.34
N LEU A 134 6.02 4.14 10.64
CA LEU A 134 6.61 5.34 11.24
C LEU A 134 8.07 5.15 11.65
N ARG A 135 8.43 3.94 12.11
CA ARG A 135 9.75 3.67 12.72
C ARG A 135 10.61 2.67 11.93
N GLY A 136 10.05 1.94 10.97
CA GLY A 136 10.76 0.88 10.26
C GLY A 136 11.00 -0.38 11.11
N GLU A 137 10.32 -0.48 12.26
CA GLU A 137 10.47 -1.53 13.25
C GLU A 137 9.34 -2.56 13.17
N TYR A 138 9.34 -3.51 14.10
CA TYR A 138 8.26 -4.48 14.28
C TYR A 138 7.79 -4.46 15.74
N PRO A 139 6.49 -4.66 16.00
CA PRO A 139 5.99 -4.78 17.36
C PRO A 139 6.54 -6.05 18.03
N GLU A 140 6.53 -6.07 19.36
CA GLU A 140 7.05 -7.20 20.14
C GLU A 140 6.34 -8.52 19.77
N GLY A 141 7.11 -9.60 19.61
CA GLY A 141 6.61 -10.92 19.24
C GLY A 141 6.22 -11.07 17.76
N TYR A 142 6.32 -10.02 16.93
CA TYR A 142 6.01 -10.12 15.51
C TYR A 142 7.15 -10.77 14.72
N VAL A 143 6.82 -11.75 13.90
CA VAL A 143 7.77 -12.42 12.99
C VAL A 143 7.63 -11.83 11.58
N PRO A 144 8.67 -11.18 11.03
CA PRO A 144 8.62 -10.63 9.68
C PRO A 144 8.34 -11.69 8.61
N LYS A 145 7.45 -11.36 7.66
CA LYS A 145 7.14 -12.22 6.50
C LYS A 145 8.34 -12.40 5.56
N ARG A 146 9.28 -11.43 5.54
CA ARG A 146 10.51 -11.43 4.75
C ARG A 146 11.67 -10.91 5.58
N ASN A 147 12.87 -11.42 5.32
CA ASN A 147 14.11 -11.03 6.01
C ASN A 147 14.80 -9.83 5.33
N THR A 148 14.04 -8.77 5.02
CA THR A 148 14.57 -7.55 4.39
C THR A 148 14.33 -6.31 5.27
N ARG A 149 15.26 -5.35 5.18
CA ARG A 149 15.16 -4.04 5.87
C ARG A 149 15.01 -2.88 4.87
N VAL A 150 14.45 -3.17 3.69
CA VAL A 150 14.40 -2.23 2.56
C VAL A 150 13.32 -1.16 2.73
N MET A 151 12.22 -1.48 3.42
CA MET A 151 11.15 -0.52 3.66
C MET A 151 11.66 0.63 4.55
N VAL A 152 11.73 1.83 3.98
CA VAL A 152 12.11 3.04 4.69
C VAL A 152 10.95 3.54 5.57
N PRO A 153 11.23 4.16 6.73
CA PRO A 153 10.19 4.83 7.51
C PRO A 153 9.57 6.00 6.76
N LEU A 154 8.25 6.17 6.90
CA LEU A 154 7.40 7.20 6.31
C LEU A 154 6.67 7.98 7.43
N PRO A 155 7.40 8.71 8.31
CA PRO A 155 6.80 9.37 9.49
C PRO A 155 5.77 10.44 9.13
N HIS A 156 5.84 11.01 7.93
CA HIS A 156 4.86 11.97 7.43
C HIS A 156 3.45 11.37 7.22
N LEU A 157 3.32 10.03 7.24
CA LEU A 157 2.03 9.34 7.16
C LEU A 157 1.33 9.15 8.50
N GLU A 158 1.91 9.60 9.62
CA GLU A 158 1.28 9.51 10.95
C GLU A 158 -0.20 9.99 10.98
N PRO A 159 -0.55 11.19 10.48
CA PRO A 159 -1.95 11.64 10.47
C PRO A 159 -2.85 10.84 9.49
N LYS A 160 -2.26 9.97 8.68
CA LYS A 160 -2.91 9.16 7.64
C LYS A 160 -3.00 7.68 7.99
N LEU A 161 -2.38 7.24 9.09
CA LEU A 161 -2.45 5.85 9.54
C LEU A 161 -3.87 5.33 9.77
N PRO A 162 -4.83 6.10 10.33
CA PRO A 162 -6.19 5.60 10.51
C PRO A 162 -6.88 5.27 9.18
N GLU A 163 -6.64 6.07 8.15
CA GLU A 163 -7.15 5.85 6.79
C GLU A 163 -6.53 4.58 6.20
N LEU A 164 -5.20 4.48 6.26
CA LEU A 164 -4.46 3.31 5.76
C LEU A 164 -4.89 2.01 6.48
N ALA A 165 -5.06 2.07 7.80
CA ALA A 165 -5.50 0.93 8.60
C ALA A 165 -6.91 0.47 8.22
N ALA A 166 -7.86 1.39 8.06
CA ALA A 166 -9.22 1.08 7.63
C ALA A 166 -9.23 0.38 6.27
N TYR A 167 -8.45 0.90 5.30
CA TYR A 167 -8.34 0.29 3.99
C TYR A 167 -7.78 -1.14 4.06
N LEU A 168 -6.65 -1.35 4.74
CA LEU A 168 -6.02 -2.67 4.80
C LEU A 168 -6.85 -3.68 5.61
N ALA A 169 -7.57 -3.24 6.64
CA ALA A 169 -8.49 -4.08 7.40
C ALA A 169 -9.75 -4.47 6.61
N SER A 170 -10.17 -3.65 5.64
CA SER A 170 -11.31 -3.99 4.76
C SER A 170 -11.03 -5.12 3.77
N LEU A 171 -9.77 -5.60 3.70
CA LEU A 171 -9.29 -6.61 2.74
C LEU A 171 -8.94 -7.95 3.41
N ASP A 172 -9.24 -8.08 4.71
CA ASP A 172 -8.86 -9.22 5.56
C ASP A 172 -9.92 -10.33 5.60
#